data_AF-A0A930ZH40-F1
#
_entry.id   AF-A0A930ZH40-F1
#
_cell.length_a   1.000
_cell.length_b   1.000
_cell.length_c   1.000
_cell.angle_alpha   90.00
_cell.angle_beta   90.00
_cell.angle_gamma   90.00
#
_symmetry.space_group_name_H-M   'P 1'
#
loop_
_entity.id
_entity.type
_entity.pdbx_description
1 polymer ?
#
loop_
_entity_poly.entity_id
_entity_poly.type
_entity_poly.pdbx_seq_one_letter_code
_entity_poly.pdbx_strand_id
1 'polypeptide(L)'
;MSLRIFLTLLMLLAYPLAMAQKTQNDPMVEVIVEFGGPMLPKGQTRKAFIRILQTHLGQIKQKLKIQSSEGFWASQSLLLRLPQSQVGQLLNLPGVERVYANRKVRLVSGVANALAVASDQGSDWALEKIGAKALWAAGLRGQGVRIGHLDTGVDASHSALRGKVAAFAVIDSSGTPHQSQPYDSAQHGTYTAGLLVGSGVGVAPEAKIVSALVLPEGNGTLAQVLGGLDWVLEQNVNIVSMSLGMEGSWSEFAPVIERMKQMGVLPVFAIGNSGGTTTSPGNMPGVLGVGAVDQDNKLASFSSRGEVRWGQPYNVVLQKPDLVAPGVNVMSAIPGGRFMAMSGTSTSTALVAGSAALLMSNGQAKADAVKNALLNTALPLQAGTGRGEIQLQQAWAALGGNPPQQAEPLPNPTNLQAKYQDGTIVVTWNAVPGATAYEVRELSANGSVRVDNPTYTDTNLSRGSPYHYVVKAIKGGETGPSSEQLVVNFSADAQPTVPKNSKSALLIVETDGLEGGKAALENLGFKPDVLKINPSQRPGLDKIRNYSLVVWVLERDWTQNWPDAQRLMLRGWVQAGGRLLLITQEDKKKPVSEASAYGNGKATFISGDFGALPLEDRAKIYQQTISSLLR
;
A
#
# COMPACT_ATOMS: atom_id res chain seq x y z
N MET A 1 4.38 9.44 -59.17
CA MET A 1 5.31 10.26 -58.37
C MET A 1 4.52 10.92 -57.25
N SER A 2 4.52 10.33 -56.05
CA SER A 2 4.03 10.93 -54.82
C SER A 2 4.60 10.14 -53.65
N LEU A 3 5.31 10.89 -52.80
CA LEU A 3 6.31 10.47 -51.83
C LEU A 3 5.64 9.81 -50.60
N ARG A 4 5.75 8.49 -50.45
CA ARG A 4 5.38 7.77 -49.21
C ARG A 4 6.44 6.73 -48.86
N ILE A 5 7.54 7.19 -48.29
CA ILE A 5 8.45 6.35 -47.50
C ILE A 5 8.92 7.22 -46.34
N PHE A 6 8.46 6.95 -45.13
CA PHE A 6 9.18 7.31 -43.91
C PHE A 6 9.30 6.07 -43.04
N LEU A 7 10.52 5.57 -42.96
CA LEU A 7 10.97 4.43 -42.18
C LEU A 7 10.82 4.74 -40.68
N THR A 8 10.21 3.85 -39.91
CA THR A 8 10.51 3.72 -38.47
C THR A 8 11.00 2.31 -38.23
N LEU A 9 12.28 2.13 -38.54
CA LEU A 9 13.10 1.00 -38.14
C LEU A 9 13.80 1.41 -36.83
N LEU A 10 13.41 0.85 -35.69
CA LEU A 10 14.31 0.83 -34.53
C LEU A 10 13.99 -0.37 -33.62
N MET A 11 15.04 -1.17 -33.39
CA MET A 11 15.11 -2.41 -32.60
C MET A 11 14.55 -3.71 -33.21
N LEU A 12 15.03 -4.04 -34.41
CA LEU A 12 15.34 -5.42 -34.80
C LEU A 12 16.83 -5.59 -35.18
N LEU A 13 17.66 -4.55 -34.99
CA LEU A 13 19.08 -4.52 -35.34
C LEU A 13 19.95 -4.54 -34.08
N ALA A 14 20.10 -5.72 -33.50
CA ALA A 14 21.27 -6.04 -32.69
C ALA A 14 21.74 -7.48 -32.99
N TYR A 15 21.75 -7.87 -34.27
CA TYR A 15 22.50 -9.02 -34.77
C TYR A 15 22.99 -8.70 -36.18
N PRO A 16 24.27 -8.98 -36.51
CA PRO A 16 24.86 -8.53 -37.76
C PRO A 16 24.17 -9.21 -38.96
N LEU A 17 23.82 -8.38 -39.96
CA LEU A 17 23.50 -8.81 -41.32
C LEU A 17 24.74 -9.48 -41.93
N ALA A 18 24.83 -10.81 -41.81
CA ALA A 18 25.75 -11.61 -42.59
C ALA A 18 25.00 -12.21 -43.79
N MET A 19 25.59 -11.99 -44.98
CA MET A 19 25.19 -12.59 -46.24
C MET A 19 25.01 -14.11 -46.13
N ALA A 20 23.92 -14.59 -46.74
CA ALA A 20 23.55 -15.97 -47.02
C ALA A 20 24.58 -17.08 -46.69
N GLN A 21 24.39 -17.70 -45.52
CA GLN A 21 24.40 -19.16 -45.44
C GLN A 21 23.00 -19.61 -45.07
N LYS A 22 22.51 -20.63 -45.78
CA LYS A 22 21.23 -21.30 -45.57
C LYS A 22 21.31 -22.04 -44.22
N THR A 23 21.29 -21.31 -43.11
CA THR A 23 21.19 -21.89 -41.77
C THR A 23 19.74 -22.25 -41.49
N GLN A 24 19.57 -23.51 -41.11
CA GLN A 24 18.34 -24.29 -41.22
C GLN A 24 17.33 -24.03 -40.09
N ASN A 25 17.29 -22.83 -39.51
CA ASN A 25 16.34 -22.44 -38.47
C ASN A 25 15.88 -21.00 -38.68
N ASP A 26 14.80 -20.82 -39.43
CA ASP A 26 14.03 -19.56 -39.45
C ASP A 26 13.06 -19.59 -38.26
N PRO A 27 13.35 -18.88 -37.16
CA PRO A 27 12.55 -19.00 -35.94
C PRO A 27 11.15 -18.45 -36.17
N MET A 28 10.15 -19.13 -35.61
CA MET A 28 8.78 -18.64 -35.59
C MET A 28 8.68 -17.49 -34.57
N VAL A 29 8.18 -16.35 -35.00
CA VAL A 29 7.94 -15.17 -34.17
C VAL A 29 6.45 -14.83 -34.14
N GLU A 30 6.04 -14.14 -33.08
CA GLU A 30 4.68 -13.61 -32.94
C GLU A 30 4.68 -12.09 -33.12
N VAL A 31 3.79 -11.61 -33.98
CA VAL A 31 3.64 -10.19 -34.29
C VAL A 31 2.17 -9.78 -34.23
N ILE A 32 1.93 -8.53 -33.83
CA ILE A 32 0.63 -7.87 -33.91
C ILE A 32 0.63 -7.05 -35.20
N VAL A 33 -0.29 -7.36 -36.11
CA VAL A 33 -0.48 -6.63 -37.37
C VAL A 33 -1.68 -5.72 -37.24
N GLU A 34 -1.44 -4.42 -37.26
CA GLU A 34 -2.48 -3.39 -37.23
C GLU A 34 -2.88 -2.99 -38.65
N PHE A 35 -4.19 -2.84 -38.86
CA PHE A 35 -4.76 -2.44 -40.14
C PHE A 35 -5.28 -1.00 -40.09
N GLY A 36 -4.96 -0.25 -41.15
CA GLY A 36 -5.48 1.09 -41.37
C GLY A 36 -6.87 1.09 -41.99
N GLY A 37 -7.58 2.21 -41.83
CA GLY A 37 -8.96 2.38 -42.31
C GLY A 37 -9.76 3.28 -41.37
N PRO A 38 -11.00 3.67 -41.72
CA PRO A 38 -11.80 4.51 -40.85
C PRO A 38 -12.08 3.78 -39.53
N MET A 39 -11.66 4.37 -38.40
CA MET A 39 -12.19 3.98 -37.10
C MET A 39 -13.71 4.08 -37.18
N LEU A 40 -14.40 3.00 -36.83
CA LEU A 40 -15.85 2.92 -36.98
C LEU A 40 -16.54 4.05 -36.21
N PRO A 41 -17.52 4.76 -36.82
CA PRO A 41 -18.36 5.71 -36.09
C PRO A 41 -19.07 5.03 -34.91
N LYS A 42 -19.32 5.79 -33.84
CA LYS A 42 -20.09 5.34 -32.66
C LYS A 42 -21.32 4.53 -33.10
N GLY A 43 -21.40 3.27 -32.65
CA GLY A 43 -22.57 2.42 -32.86
C GLY A 43 -22.50 1.43 -34.03
N GLN A 44 -21.45 1.41 -34.87
CA GLN A 44 -21.27 0.29 -35.79
C GLN A 44 -20.90 -1.00 -35.05
N THR A 45 -21.49 -2.12 -35.46
CA THR A 45 -21.43 -3.38 -34.70
C THR A 45 -20.08 -4.08 -34.85
N ARG A 46 -19.53 -4.56 -33.72
CA ARG A 46 -18.41 -5.50 -33.58
C ARG A 46 -18.33 -6.54 -34.71
N LYS A 47 -19.47 -7.08 -35.13
CA LYS A 47 -19.60 -8.07 -36.22
C LYS A 47 -19.02 -7.58 -37.55
N ALA A 48 -19.23 -6.31 -37.90
CA ALA A 48 -18.65 -5.72 -39.10
C ALA A 48 -17.13 -5.69 -39.00
N PHE A 49 -16.59 -5.34 -37.83
CA PHE A 49 -15.15 -5.28 -37.62
C PHE A 49 -14.49 -6.67 -37.65
N ILE A 50 -15.07 -7.64 -36.95
CA ILE A 50 -14.61 -9.04 -36.99
C ILE A 50 -14.62 -9.58 -38.42
N ARG A 51 -15.64 -9.26 -39.23
CA ARG A 51 -15.69 -9.65 -40.65
C ARG A 51 -14.55 -9.04 -41.47
N ILE A 52 -14.21 -7.77 -41.23
CA ILE A 52 -13.08 -7.10 -41.89
C ILE A 52 -11.77 -7.79 -41.51
N LEU A 53 -11.53 -8.01 -40.21
CA LEU A 53 -10.35 -8.73 -39.73
C LEU A 53 -10.26 -10.15 -40.32
N GLN A 54 -11.38 -10.89 -40.37
CA GLN A 54 -11.44 -12.22 -40.97
C GLN A 54 -11.12 -12.18 -42.47
N THR A 55 -11.54 -11.13 -43.18
CA THR A 55 -11.23 -10.95 -44.60
C THR A 55 -9.74 -10.70 -44.82
N HIS A 56 -9.14 -9.80 -44.03
CA HIS A 56 -7.69 -9.59 -44.05
C HIS A 56 -6.96 -10.88 -43.71
N LEU A 57 -7.39 -11.60 -42.68
CA LEU A 57 -6.81 -12.87 -42.30
C LEU A 57 -6.86 -13.90 -43.43
N GLY A 58 -7.99 -14.01 -44.13
CA GLY A 58 -8.12 -14.89 -45.30
C GLY A 58 -7.09 -14.57 -46.38
N GLN A 59 -6.91 -13.28 -46.70
CA GLN A 59 -5.91 -12.83 -47.68
C GLN A 59 -4.47 -13.11 -47.23
N ILE A 60 -4.17 -12.90 -45.95
CA ILE A 60 -2.84 -13.15 -45.37
C ILE A 60 -2.55 -14.66 -45.37
N LYS A 61 -3.51 -15.49 -44.94
CA LYS A 61 -3.39 -16.96 -44.98
C LYS A 61 -3.13 -17.46 -46.39
N GLN A 62 -3.84 -16.94 -47.39
CA GLN A 62 -3.65 -17.31 -48.79
C GLN A 62 -2.27 -16.92 -49.30
N LYS A 63 -1.78 -15.72 -48.96
CA LYS A 63 -0.49 -15.21 -49.45
C LYS A 63 0.72 -15.80 -48.72
N LEU A 64 0.64 -15.98 -47.40
CA LEU A 64 1.78 -16.36 -46.54
C LEU A 64 1.71 -17.79 -45.99
N LYS A 65 0.62 -18.54 -46.24
CA LYS A 65 0.42 -19.93 -45.77
C LYS A 65 0.55 -20.10 -44.25
N ILE A 66 0.09 -19.11 -43.47
CA ILE A 66 0.18 -19.09 -42.00
C ILE A 66 -1.00 -19.80 -41.30
N GLN A 67 -0.79 -20.26 -40.07
CA GLN A 67 -1.81 -20.90 -39.23
C GLN A 67 -2.73 -19.87 -38.52
N SER A 68 -3.68 -20.35 -37.71
CA SER A 68 -4.70 -19.56 -37.00
C SER A 68 -4.16 -18.29 -36.33
N SER A 69 -4.94 -17.22 -36.39
CA SER A 69 -4.65 -15.94 -35.75
C SER A 69 -5.85 -15.50 -34.91
N GLU A 70 -5.59 -14.85 -33.80
CA GLU A 70 -6.61 -14.13 -33.05
C GLU A 70 -6.72 -12.68 -33.51
N GLY A 71 -7.92 -12.13 -33.42
CA GLY A 71 -8.22 -10.77 -33.85
C GLY A 71 -8.67 -9.89 -32.70
N PHE A 72 -8.12 -8.68 -32.66
CA PHE A 72 -8.40 -7.67 -31.64
C PHE A 72 -9.20 -6.53 -32.27
N TRP A 73 -10.47 -6.41 -31.88
CA TRP A 73 -11.39 -5.48 -32.50
C TRP A 73 -11.17 -4.04 -32.05
N ALA A 74 -10.80 -3.81 -30.79
CA ALA A 74 -10.62 -2.46 -30.28
C ALA A 74 -9.35 -1.82 -30.84
N SER A 75 -8.29 -2.62 -31.07
CA SER A 75 -7.03 -2.15 -31.66
C SER A 75 -6.93 -2.29 -33.17
N GLN A 76 -7.93 -2.90 -33.83
CA GLN A 76 -7.92 -3.18 -35.26
C GLN A 76 -6.72 -4.02 -35.73
N SER A 77 -6.42 -5.09 -35.00
CA SER A 77 -5.21 -5.86 -35.24
C SER A 77 -5.40 -7.38 -35.18
N LEU A 78 -4.40 -8.12 -35.67
CA LEU A 78 -4.33 -9.58 -35.64
C LEU A 78 -3.02 -10.05 -34.99
N LEU A 79 -3.07 -11.09 -34.16
CA LEU A 79 -1.88 -11.83 -33.73
C LEU A 79 -1.49 -12.86 -34.78
N LEU A 80 -0.32 -12.74 -35.38
CA LEU A 80 0.19 -13.70 -36.35
C LEU A 80 1.44 -14.41 -35.81
N ARG A 81 1.52 -15.73 -36.04
CA ARG A 81 2.72 -16.53 -35.83
C ARG A 81 3.28 -16.96 -37.17
N LEU A 82 4.48 -16.50 -37.51
CA LEU A 82 5.11 -16.71 -38.82
C LEU A 82 6.64 -16.77 -38.69
N PRO A 83 7.36 -17.33 -39.70
CA PRO A 83 8.81 -17.30 -39.70
C PRO A 83 9.33 -15.86 -39.71
N GLN A 84 10.40 -15.58 -38.97
CA GLN A 84 10.98 -14.24 -38.84
C GLN A 84 11.33 -13.62 -40.20
N SER A 85 11.78 -14.42 -41.16
CA SER A 85 12.07 -13.95 -42.53
C SER A 85 10.85 -13.38 -43.27
N GLN A 86 9.63 -13.73 -42.87
CA GLN A 86 8.39 -13.29 -43.53
C GLN A 86 7.82 -11.99 -42.96
N VAL A 87 8.30 -11.50 -41.81
CA VAL A 87 7.76 -10.30 -41.14
C VAL A 87 7.77 -9.08 -42.06
N GLY A 88 8.85 -8.86 -42.81
CA GLY A 88 8.97 -7.72 -43.73
C GLY A 88 7.95 -7.75 -44.88
N GLN A 89 7.39 -8.92 -45.21
CA GLN A 89 6.38 -9.05 -46.28
C GLN A 89 5.01 -8.52 -45.84
N LEU A 90 4.73 -8.50 -44.53
CA LEU A 90 3.45 -8.04 -43.97
C LEU A 90 3.17 -6.56 -44.31
N LEU A 91 4.21 -5.71 -44.31
CA LEU A 91 4.08 -4.28 -44.63
C LEU A 91 3.67 -4.01 -46.08
N ASN A 92 3.84 -4.98 -46.98
CA ASN A 92 3.41 -4.88 -48.38
C ASN A 92 1.97 -5.36 -48.60
N LEU A 93 1.31 -5.85 -47.56
CA LEU A 93 -0.05 -6.34 -47.66
C LEU A 93 -1.04 -5.16 -47.62
N PRO A 94 -2.05 -5.13 -48.51
CA PRO A 94 -3.05 -4.08 -48.52
C PRO A 94 -3.72 -3.89 -47.16
N GLY A 95 -3.75 -2.64 -46.70
CA GLY A 95 -4.41 -2.26 -45.44
C GLY A 95 -3.55 -2.43 -44.19
N VAL A 96 -2.36 -3.06 -44.25
CA VAL A 96 -1.45 -3.11 -43.09
C VAL A 96 -0.85 -1.73 -42.87
N GLU A 97 -1.01 -1.20 -41.66
CA GLU A 97 -0.48 0.11 -41.27
C GLU A 97 0.79 -0.04 -40.44
N ARG A 98 0.77 -0.93 -39.43
CA ARG A 98 1.87 -1.15 -38.49
C ARG A 98 2.01 -2.63 -38.15
N VAL A 99 3.24 -3.05 -37.87
CA VAL A 99 3.56 -4.41 -37.40
C VAL A 99 4.43 -4.30 -36.17
N TYR A 100 4.00 -4.93 -35.08
CA TYR A 100 4.67 -4.89 -33.79
C TYR A 100 5.07 -6.29 -33.35
N ALA A 101 6.14 -6.40 -32.55
CA ALA A 101 6.40 -7.64 -31.83
C ALA A 101 5.30 -7.88 -30.77
N ASN A 102 4.95 -9.15 -30.52
CA ASN A 102 4.15 -9.51 -29.34
C ASN A 102 5.01 -9.36 -28.07
N ARG A 103 5.16 -8.12 -27.58
CA ARG A 103 6.07 -7.76 -26.49
C ARG A 103 5.63 -8.37 -25.16
N LYS A 104 6.59 -8.62 -24.28
CA LYS A 104 6.31 -8.91 -22.87
C LYS A 104 5.82 -7.64 -22.17
N VAL A 105 4.74 -7.78 -21.43
CA VAL A 105 4.18 -6.77 -20.54
C VAL A 105 4.34 -7.27 -19.12
N ARG A 106 4.69 -6.38 -18.20
CA ARG A 106 4.89 -6.75 -16.80
C ARG A 106 4.04 -5.88 -15.90
N LEU A 107 3.83 -6.35 -14.68
CA LEU A 107 3.39 -5.49 -13.59
C LEU A 107 4.30 -4.27 -13.48
N VAL A 108 3.70 -3.14 -13.15
CA VAL A 108 4.44 -2.03 -12.56
C VAL A 108 4.70 -2.41 -11.10
N SER A 109 5.71 -3.27 -10.89
CA SER A 109 5.96 -3.95 -9.62
C SER A 109 6.02 -2.97 -8.45
N GLY A 110 5.25 -3.26 -7.40
CA GLY A 110 5.32 -2.50 -6.15
C GLY A 110 6.74 -2.54 -5.57
N VAL A 111 7.17 -1.44 -4.97
CA VAL A 111 8.41 -1.42 -4.21
C VAL A 111 8.13 -2.14 -2.90
N ALA A 112 8.75 -3.31 -2.71
CA ALA A 112 8.60 -4.08 -1.49
C ALA A 112 9.02 -3.23 -0.29
N ASN A 113 8.12 -3.05 0.67
CA ASN A 113 8.48 -2.49 1.96
C ASN A 113 9.06 -3.60 2.82
N ALA A 114 10.30 -3.42 3.28
CA ALA A 114 10.99 -4.36 4.17
C ALA A 114 10.25 -4.63 5.50
N LEU A 115 9.19 -3.85 5.81
CA LEU A 115 8.40 -3.92 7.04
C LEU A 115 6.92 -4.25 6.80
N ALA A 116 6.48 -4.51 5.56
CA ALA A 116 5.08 -4.83 5.30
C ALA A 116 4.78 -6.27 5.72
N VAL A 117 4.17 -6.42 6.91
CA VAL A 117 3.59 -7.67 7.38
C VAL A 117 2.09 -7.65 7.09
N ALA A 118 1.55 -8.76 6.62
CA ALA A 118 0.11 -8.89 6.41
C ALA A 118 -0.65 -8.69 7.73
N SER A 119 -1.75 -7.95 7.67
CA SER A 119 -2.62 -7.56 8.78
C SER A 119 -4.02 -8.16 8.59
N ASP A 120 -4.75 -8.36 9.70
CA ASP A 120 -6.16 -8.75 9.65
C ASP A 120 -7.10 -7.54 9.54
N GLN A 121 -6.56 -6.32 9.66
CA GLN A 121 -7.29 -5.05 9.60
C GLN A 121 -6.77 -4.16 8.46
N GLY A 122 -7.71 -3.51 7.76
CA GLY A 122 -7.42 -2.50 6.74
C GLY A 122 -7.01 -1.14 7.33
N SER A 123 -6.72 -0.17 6.46
CA SER A 123 -6.51 1.23 6.82
C SER A 123 -7.13 2.13 5.77
N ASP A 124 -7.72 3.24 6.19
CA ASP A 124 -8.49 4.16 5.35
C ASP A 124 -7.86 5.57 5.26
N TRP A 125 -6.62 5.75 5.74
CA TRP A 125 -5.94 7.06 5.72
C TRP A 125 -5.91 7.69 4.32
N ALA A 126 -5.68 6.86 3.29
CA ALA A 126 -5.65 7.31 1.91
C ALA A 126 -7.04 7.76 1.42
N LEU A 127 -8.10 7.12 1.91
CA LEU A 127 -9.50 7.47 1.58
C LEU A 127 -9.90 8.79 2.25
N GLU A 128 -9.46 9.02 3.49
CA GLU A 128 -9.61 10.31 4.17
C GLU A 128 -8.87 11.41 3.42
N LYS A 129 -7.60 11.18 3.10
CA LYS A 129 -6.72 12.18 2.46
C LYS A 129 -7.26 12.69 1.12
N ILE A 130 -7.81 11.79 0.29
CA ILE A 130 -8.38 12.19 -1.01
C ILE A 130 -9.82 12.71 -0.91
N GLY A 131 -10.45 12.66 0.28
CA GLY A 131 -11.81 13.14 0.52
C GLY A 131 -12.93 12.17 0.13
N ALA A 132 -12.67 10.86 0.03
CA ALA A 132 -13.65 9.87 -0.40
C ALA A 132 -14.83 9.75 0.60
N LYS A 133 -14.55 9.80 1.90
CA LYS A 133 -15.57 9.70 2.97
C LYS A 133 -16.64 10.80 2.87
N ALA A 134 -16.25 12.01 2.47
CA ALA A 134 -17.21 13.10 2.30
C ALA A 134 -18.17 12.86 1.13
N LEU A 135 -17.68 12.30 0.03
CA LEU A 135 -18.54 11.92 -1.10
C LEU A 135 -19.47 10.76 -0.73
N TRP A 136 -19.01 9.82 0.11
CA TRP A 136 -19.86 8.78 0.67
C TRP A 136 -21.00 9.35 1.51
N ALA A 137 -20.72 10.34 2.34
CA ALA A 137 -21.74 11.07 3.12
C ALA A 137 -22.73 11.82 2.20
N ALA A 138 -22.29 12.25 1.01
CA ALA A 138 -23.17 12.78 -0.05
C ALA A 138 -23.92 11.70 -0.85
N GLY A 139 -23.82 10.42 -0.47
CA GLY A 139 -24.49 9.31 -1.13
C GLY A 139 -23.80 8.76 -2.38
N LEU A 140 -22.67 9.34 -2.80
CA LEU A 140 -21.87 8.82 -3.91
C LEU A 140 -20.99 7.70 -3.40
N ARG A 141 -21.19 6.46 -3.87
CA ARG A 141 -20.41 5.29 -3.43
C ARG A 141 -19.93 4.42 -4.60
N GLY A 142 -20.12 4.88 -5.84
CA GLY A 142 -19.77 4.18 -7.08
C GLY A 142 -20.93 3.42 -7.71
N GLN A 143 -22.16 3.66 -7.28
CA GLN A 143 -23.34 2.93 -7.75
C GLN A 143 -23.48 3.01 -9.27
N GLY A 144 -23.86 1.90 -9.91
CA GLY A 144 -24.08 1.85 -11.36
C GLY A 144 -22.81 1.91 -12.22
N VAL A 145 -21.62 1.98 -11.61
CA VAL A 145 -20.35 2.04 -12.34
C VAL A 145 -19.69 0.67 -12.41
N ARG A 146 -19.15 0.34 -13.59
CA ARG A 146 -18.31 -0.83 -13.84
C ARG A 146 -16.89 -0.42 -14.19
N ILE A 147 -15.91 -1.01 -13.52
CA ILE A 147 -14.48 -0.77 -13.75
C ILE A 147 -13.88 -2.02 -14.41
N GLY A 148 -13.34 -1.89 -15.61
CA GLY A 148 -12.49 -2.90 -16.23
C GLY A 148 -11.16 -2.96 -15.51
N HIS A 149 -10.84 -4.11 -14.92
CA HIS A 149 -9.67 -4.34 -14.09
C HIS A 149 -8.76 -5.36 -14.78
N LEU A 150 -7.63 -4.91 -15.33
CA LEU A 150 -6.65 -5.78 -16.00
C LEU A 150 -5.41 -5.92 -15.13
N ASP A 151 -5.22 -7.10 -14.54
CA ASP A 151 -4.15 -7.35 -13.57
C ASP A 151 -3.83 -8.86 -13.48
N THR A 152 -3.32 -9.34 -12.33
CA THR A 152 -2.94 -10.74 -12.06
C THR A 152 -4.10 -11.64 -11.65
N GLY A 153 -5.31 -11.07 -11.62
CA GLY A 153 -6.55 -11.74 -11.23
C GLY A 153 -7.20 -11.06 -10.02
N VAL A 154 -8.11 -11.76 -9.34
CA VAL A 154 -8.75 -11.28 -8.11
C VAL A 154 -9.26 -12.43 -7.26
N ASP A 155 -8.96 -12.41 -5.96
CA ASP A 155 -9.61 -13.27 -4.97
C ASP A 155 -11.00 -12.71 -4.60
N ALA A 156 -12.04 -13.18 -5.29
CA ALA A 156 -13.42 -12.77 -5.03
C ALA A 156 -13.99 -13.32 -3.71
N SER A 157 -13.30 -14.28 -3.07
CA SER A 157 -13.72 -14.86 -1.79
C SER A 157 -13.36 -13.97 -0.60
N HIS A 158 -12.41 -13.04 -0.78
CA HIS A 158 -12.01 -12.07 0.22
C HIS A 158 -13.22 -11.28 0.75
N SER A 159 -13.34 -11.16 2.07
CA SER A 159 -14.50 -10.51 2.73
C SER A 159 -14.79 -9.10 2.21
N ALA A 160 -13.74 -8.29 2.02
CA ALA A 160 -13.85 -6.94 1.45
C ALA A 160 -14.37 -6.90 0.00
N LEU A 161 -14.12 -7.96 -0.80
CA LEU A 161 -14.43 -8.03 -2.23
C LEU A 161 -15.67 -8.88 -2.55
N ARG A 162 -16.30 -9.47 -1.54
CA ARG A 162 -17.46 -10.33 -1.70
C ARG A 162 -18.58 -9.59 -2.44
N GLY A 163 -19.02 -10.19 -3.55
CA GLY A 163 -20.07 -9.63 -4.41
C GLY A 163 -19.67 -8.40 -5.21
N LYS A 164 -18.38 -8.02 -5.29
CA LYS A 164 -17.90 -6.86 -6.07
C LYS A 164 -17.46 -7.20 -7.50
N VAL A 165 -17.16 -8.47 -7.78
CA VAL A 165 -16.77 -8.95 -9.11
C VAL A 165 -18.03 -9.25 -9.94
N ALA A 166 -18.25 -8.48 -11.00
CA ALA A 166 -19.38 -8.69 -11.92
C ALA A 166 -19.10 -9.74 -12.99
N ALA A 167 -17.85 -9.83 -13.45
CA ALA A 167 -17.40 -10.84 -14.41
C ALA A 167 -15.89 -11.07 -14.24
N PHE A 168 -15.44 -12.28 -14.57
CA PHE A 168 -14.04 -12.67 -14.54
C PHE A 168 -13.66 -13.50 -15.77
N ALA A 169 -12.47 -13.27 -16.32
CA ALA A 169 -11.90 -14.11 -17.36
C ALA A 169 -10.38 -14.21 -17.21
N VAL A 170 -9.84 -15.36 -17.59
CA VAL A 170 -8.40 -15.58 -17.79
C VAL A 170 -8.09 -15.37 -19.27
N ILE A 171 -7.15 -14.50 -19.59
CA ILE A 171 -6.75 -14.26 -20.98
C ILE A 171 -5.48 -15.07 -21.25
N ASP A 172 -5.57 -16.02 -22.19
CA ASP A 172 -4.41 -16.84 -22.55
C ASP A 172 -3.38 -16.06 -23.38
N SER A 173 -2.20 -16.64 -23.62
CA SER A 173 -1.10 -16.00 -24.35
C SER A 173 -1.44 -15.50 -25.76
N SER A 174 -2.50 -16.04 -26.37
CA SER A 174 -3.00 -15.63 -27.69
C SER A 174 -3.96 -14.43 -27.64
N GLY A 175 -4.38 -14.02 -26.43
CA GLY A 175 -5.39 -12.99 -26.22
C GLY A 175 -6.82 -13.52 -26.16
N THR A 176 -7.02 -14.83 -26.03
CA THR A 176 -8.36 -15.42 -25.99
C THR A 176 -8.90 -15.46 -24.56
N PRO A 177 -10.13 -14.98 -24.30
CA PRO A 177 -10.74 -15.02 -22.98
C PRO A 177 -11.32 -16.40 -22.66
N HIS A 178 -10.98 -16.93 -21.49
CA HIS A 178 -11.51 -18.16 -20.92
C HIS A 178 -12.27 -17.87 -19.63
N GLN A 179 -13.50 -18.35 -19.53
CA GLN A 179 -14.29 -18.24 -18.30
C GLN A 179 -13.68 -19.16 -17.22
N SER A 180 -13.56 -18.63 -16.01
CA SER A 180 -13.02 -19.34 -14.85
C SER A 180 -13.66 -18.81 -13.57
N GLN A 181 -13.56 -19.58 -12.48
CA GLN A 181 -13.75 -18.99 -11.16
C GLN A 181 -12.70 -17.90 -10.91
N PRO A 182 -13.04 -16.80 -10.23
CA PRO A 182 -12.07 -15.76 -9.89
C PRO A 182 -10.97 -16.30 -8.97
N TYR A 183 -9.72 -16.06 -9.36
CA TYR A 183 -8.54 -16.25 -8.53
C TYR A 183 -7.51 -15.20 -8.90
N ASP A 184 -6.50 -15.05 -8.05
CA ASP A 184 -5.36 -14.18 -8.29
C ASP A 184 -4.07 -15.00 -8.31
N SER A 185 -3.30 -14.87 -9.37
CA SER A 185 -2.05 -15.60 -9.58
C SER A 185 -0.84 -14.96 -8.91
N ALA A 186 -0.92 -13.70 -8.46
CA ALA A 186 0.25 -12.97 -7.97
C ALA A 186 -0.07 -11.87 -6.95
N GLN A 187 -1.19 -12.00 -6.20
CA GLN A 187 -1.71 -11.11 -5.14
C GLN A 187 -2.00 -9.63 -5.51
N HIS A 188 -1.36 -9.10 -6.54
CA HIS A 188 -1.38 -7.70 -6.91
C HIS A 188 -2.76 -7.25 -7.41
N GLY A 189 -3.44 -8.07 -8.20
CA GLY A 189 -4.78 -7.80 -8.69
C GLY A 189 -5.84 -7.78 -7.59
N THR A 190 -5.72 -8.61 -6.55
CA THR A 190 -6.59 -8.54 -5.37
C THR A 190 -6.35 -7.24 -4.60
N TYR A 191 -5.09 -6.83 -4.48
CA TYR A 191 -4.68 -5.57 -3.86
C TYR A 191 -5.25 -4.35 -4.58
N THR A 192 -5.10 -4.27 -5.90
CA THR A 192 -5.64 -3.15 -6.68
C THR A 192 -7.17 -3.19 -6.73
N ALA A 193 -7.79 -4.37 -6.88
CA ALA A 193 -9.24 -4.54 -6.74
C ALA A 193 -9.79 -4.04 -5.40
N GLY A 194 -9.07 -4.31 -4.30
CA GLY A 194 -9.40 -3.82 -2.97
C GLY A 194 -9.48 -2.29 -2.90
N LEU A 195 -8.50 -1.58 -3.48
CA LEU A 195 -8.48 -0.11 -3.50
C LEU A 195 -9.54 0.49 -4.42
N LEU A 196 -9.98 -0.24 -5.45
CA LEU A 196 -11.09 0.17 -6.31
C LEU A 196 -12.42 0.11 -5.57
N VAL A 197 -12.78 -1.06 -5.02
CA VAL A 197 -14.17 -1.38 -4.61
C VAL A 197 -14.31 -2.13 -3.27
N GLY A 198 -13.20 -2.40 -2.60
CA GLY A 198 -13.18 -3.17 -1.34
C GLY A 198 -13.94 -2.47 -0.22
N SER A 199 -14.70 -3.22 0.55
CA SER A 199 -15.37 -2.69 1.75
C SER A 199 -14.32 -2.31 2.80
N GLY A 200 -14.32 -1.04 3.23
CA GLY A 200 -13.40 -0.50 4.24
C GLY A 200 -12.02 -0.06 3.72
N VAL A 201 -11.65 -0.40 2.48
CA VAL A 201 -10.34 -0.04 1.89
C VAL A 201 -10.43 0.58 0.49
N GLY A 202 -11.55 0.39 -0.21
CA GLY A 202 -11.77 0.85 -1.58
C GLY A 202 -12.49 2.19 -1.66
N VAL A 203 -12.20 2.96 -2.71
CA VAL A 203 -12.77 4.30 -2.91
C VAL A 203 -14.24 4.27 -3.32
N ALA A 204 -14.63 3.31 -4.18
CA ALA A 204 -15.98 3.18 -4.73
C ALA A 204 -16.61 1.84 -4.30
N PRO A 205 -17.01 1.70 -3.01
CA PRO A 205 -17.43 0.41 -2.47
C PRO A 205 -18.71 -0.16 -3.10
N GLU A 206 -19.50 0.62 -3.83
CA GLU A 206 -20.73 0.15 -4.50
C GLU A 206 -20.58 0.01 -6.02
N ALA A 207 -19.40 0.30 -6.57
CA ALA A 207 -19.07 -0.06 -7.94
C ALA A 207 -18.82 -1.57 -8.08
N LYS A 208 -18.81 -2.06 -9.32
CA LYS A 208 -18.42 -3.43 -9.66
C LYS A 208 -17.17 -3.46 -10.52
N ILE A 209 -16.37 -4.51 -10.37
CA ILE A 209 -15.23 -4.76 -11.26
C ILE A 209 -15.54 -5.86 -12.27
N VAL A 210 -15.04 -5.66 -13.48
CA VAL A 210 -14.94 -6.67 -14.55
C VAL A 210 -13.46 -7.01 -14.65
N SER A 211 -13.05 -8.14 -14.10
CA SER A 211 -11.63 -8.44 -13.90
C SER A 211 -11.11 -9.43 -14.95
N ALA A 212 -10.12 -9.01 -15.73
CA ALA A 212 -9.40 -9.86 -16.67
C ALA A 212 -7.99 -10.14 -16.14
N LEU A 213 -7.67 -11.43 -15.96
CA LEU A 213 -6.32 -11.86 -15.65
C LEU A 213 -5.49 -11.85 -16.94
N VAL A 214 -4.63 -10.85 -17.09
CA VAL A 214 -3.76 -10.64 -18.27
C VAL A 214 -2.27 -10.76 -17.94
N LEU A 215 -1.93 -10.82 -16.64
CA LEU A 215 -0.57 -10.97 -16.13
C LEU A 215 -0.47 -12.19 -15.20
N PRO A 216 -0.58 -13.43 -15.70
CA PRO A 216 -0.32 -14.61 -14.87
C PRO A 216 1.07 -14.50 -14.21
N GLU A 217 1.10 -14.66 -12.88
CA GLU A 217 2.35 -14.55 -12.08
C GLU A 217 3.07 -13.20 -12.29
N GLY A 218 2.33 -12.15 -12.65
CA GLY A 218 2.86 -10.80 -12.88
C GLY A 218 3.47 -10.56 -14.26
N ASN A 219 3.35 -11.51 -15.18
CA ASN A 219 3.94 -11.45 -16.52
C ASN A 219 2.90 -11.79 -17.59
N GLY A 220 2.89 -11.05 -18.70
CA GLY A 220 2.01 -11.33 -19.83
C GLY A 220 2.55 -10.80 -21.15
N THR A 221 1.71 -10.79 -22.17
CA THR A 221 2.05 -10.34 -23.53
C THR A 221 1.16 -9.19 -23.98
N LEU A 222 1.59 -8.46 -25.01
CA LEU A 222 0.76 -7.43 -25.66
C LEU A 222 -0.56 -8.05 -26.16
N ALA A 223 -0.53 -9.24 -26.76
CA ALA A 223 -1.72 -9.97 -27.19
C ALA A 223 -2.68 -10.25 -26.02
N GLN A 224 -2.16 -10.69 -24.87
CA GLN A 224 -2.95 -10.89 -23.65
C GLN A 224 -3.65 -9.61 -23.19
N VAL A 225 -2.92 -8.49 -23.16
CA VAL A 225 -3.50 -7.22 -22.73
C VAL A 225 -4.55 -6.70 -23.73
N LEU A 226 -4.29 -6.81 -25.04
CA LEU A 226 -5.26 -6.42 -26.07
C LEU A 226 -6.53 -7.28 -26.02
N GLY A 227 -6.39 -8.60 -25.87
CA GLY A 227 -7.52 -9.52 -25.70
C GLY A 227 -8.33 -9.24 -24.43
N GLY A 228 -7.64 -8.91 -23.33
CA GLY A 228 -8.29 -8.47 -22.10
C GLY A 228 -9.03 -7.15 -22.26
N LEU A 229 -8.46 -6.18 -22.97
CA LEU A 229 -9.10 -4.88 -23.26
C LEU A 229 -10.37 -5.08 -24.09
N ASP A 230 -10.30 -5.87 -25.17
CA ASP A 230 -11.47 -6.24 -25.96
C ASP A 230 -12.57 -6.85 -25.09
N TRP A 231 -12.20 -7.84 -24.25
CA TRP A 231 -13.16 -8.54 -23.41
C TRP A 231 -13.81 -7.62 -22.37
N VAL A 232 -13.05 -6.77 -21.67
CA VAL A 232 -13.65 -5.86 -20.67
C VAL A 232 -14.51 -4.78 -21.31
N LEU A 233 -14.13 -4.27 -22.49
CA LEU A 233 -14.91 -3.26 -23.20
C LEU A 233 -16.27 -3.81 -23.66
N GLU A 234 -16.35 -5.12 -23.90
CA GLU A 234 -17.62 -5.82 -24.17
C GLU A 234 -18.53 -5.95 -22.93
N GLN A 235 -18.02 -5.68 -21.72
CA GLN A 235 -18.80 -5.78 -20.47
C GLN A 235 -19.44 -4.45 -20.02
N ASN A 236 -19.50 -3.45 -20.90
CA ASN A 236 -20.04 -2.11 -20.64
C ASN A 236 -19.38 -1.42 -19.44
N VAL A 237 -18.05 -1.43 -19.40
CA VAL A 237 -17.27 -0.71 -18.38
C VAL A 237 -17.27 0.79 -18.65
N ASN A 238 -17.18 1.61 -17.60
CA ASN A 238 -17.07 3.06 -17.68
C ASN A 238 -15.60 3.53 -17.58
N ILE A 239 -14.78 2.74 -16.90
CA ILE A 239 -13.38 3.03 -16.60
C ILE A 239 -12.58 1.76 -16.88
N VAL A 240 -11.35 1.90 -17.37
CA VAL A 240 -10.37 0.80 -17.40
C VAL A 240 -9.19 1.20 -16.52
N SER A 241 -8.85 0.35 -15.56
CA SER A 241 -7.69 0.49 -14.68
C SER A 241 -6.63 -0.55 -15.05
N MET A 242 -5.42 -0.08 -15.30
CA MET A 242 -4.27 -0.93 -15.64
C MET A 242 -3.04 -0.52 -14.85
N SER A 243 -2.55 -1.47 -14.05
CA SER A 243 -1.36 -1.31 -13.20
C SER A 243 -0.16 -2.08 -13.77
N LEU A 244 0.04 -1.92 -15.08
CA LEU A 244 0.99 -2.67 -15.88
C LEU A 244 1.63 -1.77 -16.94
N GLY A 245 2.74 -2.23 -17.51
CA GLY A 245 3.35 -1.48 -18.60
C GLY A 245 4.58 -2.10 -19.24
N MET A 246 5.08 -1.37 -20.23
CA MET A 246 6.34 -1.61 -20.93
C MET A 246 7.18 -0.34 -20.83
N GLU A 247 8.43 -0.48 -20.40
CA GLU A 247 9.36 0.66 -20.27
C GLU A 247 9.57 1.36 -21.62
N GLY A 248 9.44 2.68 -21.63
CA GLY A 248 9.55 3.51 -22.84
C GLY A 248 8.21 3.97 -23.41
N SER A 249 8.25 4.48 -24.65
CA SER A 249 7.10 5.04 -25.36
C SER A 249 6.70 4.12 -26.51
N TRP A 250 5.68 3.31 -26.27
CA TRP A 250 5.18 2.28 -27.19
C TRP A 250 3.78 2.67 -27.70
N SER A 251 3.66 2.89 -29.02
CA SER A 251 2.41 3.35 -29.68
C SER A 251 1.38 2.23 -29.88
N GLU A 252 1.72 1.00 -29.51
CA GLU A 252 0.94 -0.23 -29.69
C GLU A 252 -0.47 -0.17 -29.09
N PHE A 253 -0.69 0.63 -28.04
CA PHE A 253 -2.00 0.81 -27.43
C PHE A 253 -2.81 2.00 -27.99
N ALA A 254 -2.27 2.77 -28.94
CA ALA A 254 -2.92 3.98 -29.43
C ALA A 254 -4.32 3.73 -30.02
N PRO A 255 -4.52 2.69 -30.87
CA PRO A 255 -5.84 2.45 -31.45
C PRO A 255 -6.90 2.07 -30.41
N VAL A 256 -6.53 1.26 -29.40
CA VAL A 256 -7.46 0.87 -28.33
C VAL A 256 -7.75 2.02 -27.35
N ILE A 257 -6.79 2.92 -27.11
CA ILE A 257 -7.02 4.16 -26.33
C ILE A 257 -8.03 5.08 -27.03
N GLU A 258 -7.87 5.29 -28.34
CA GLU A 258 -8.84 6.05 -29.12
C GLU A 258 -10.22 5.35 -29.14
N ARG A 259 -10.25 4.02 -29.19
CA ARG A 259 -11.51 3.27 -29.07
C ARG A 259 -12.20 3.49 -27.73
N MET A 260 -11.46 3.42 -26.62
CA MET A 260 -12.00 3.70 -25.28
C MET A 260 -12.61 5.09 -25.22
N LYS A 261 -11.91 6.10 -25.73
CA LYS A 261 -12.41 7.49 -25.83
C LYS A 261 -13.69 7.59 -26.65
N GLN A 262 -13.75 6.93 -27.81
CA GLN A 262 -14.96 6.86 -28.64
C GLN A 262 -16.12 6.17 -27.91
N MET A 263 -15.85 5.21 -27.05
CA MET A 263 -16.86 4.54 -26.22
C MET A 263 -17.24 5.33 -24.96
N GLY A 264 -16.56 6.43 -24.67
CA GLY A 264 -16.75 7.18 -23.42
C GLY A 264 -16.22 6.45 -22.19
N VAL A 265 -15.23 5.58 -22.39
CA VAL A 265 -14.53 4.83 -21.33
C VAL A 265 -13.29 5.60 -20.92
N LEU A 266 -13.08 5.77 -19.62
CA LEU A 266 -11.91 6.48 -19.07
C LEU A 266 -10.73 5.53 -18.82
N PRO A 267 -9.62 5.63 -19.58
CA PRO A 267 -8.38 4.92 -19.28
C PRO A 267 -7.60 5.57 -18.12
N VAL A 268 -7.36 4.83 -17.03
CA VAL A 268 -6.59 5.28 -15.84
C VAL A 268 -5.44 4.31 -15.59
N PHE A 269 -4.21 4.68 -15.95
CA PHE A 269 -3.08 3.76 -16.00
C PHE A 269 -1.87 4.26 -15.21
N ALA A 270 -1.11 3.32 -14.62
CA ALA A 270 0.12 3.60 -13.88
C ALA A 270 1.25 4.06 -14.82
N ILE A 271 2.05 5.04 -14.40
CA ILE A 271 3.14 5.57 -15.24
C ILE A 271 4.49 4.89 -15.02
N GLY A 272 4.63 4.04 -14.00
CA GLY A 272 5.87 3.30 -13.72
C GLY A 272 6.47 3.61 -12.34
N ASN A 273 7.39 2.74 -11.92
CA ASN A 273 8.08 2.80 -10.62
C ASN A 273 9.62 2.93 -10.75
N SER A 274 10.09 3.54 -11.85
CA SER A 274 11.53 3.67 -12.14
C SER A 274 12.10 5.07 -11.87
N GLY A 275 11.31 5.97 -11.26
CA GLY A 275 11.71 7.34 -10.94
C GLY A 275 11.78 8.28 -12.16
N GLY A 276 12.74 8.05 -13.06
CA GLY A 276 12.95 8.88 -14.26
C GLY A 276 12.42 8.27 -15.57
N THR A 277 12.21 6.95 -15.61
CA THR A 277 11.73 6.28 -16.83
C THR A 277 10.26 5.95 -16.73
N THR A 278 9.45 6.42 -17.69
CA THR A 278 8.01 6.14 -17.74
C THR A 278 7.69 4.88 -18.55
N THR A 279 6.49 4.35 -18.36
CA THR A 279 6.01 3.13 -19.03
C THR A 279 4.74 3.40 -19.83
N SER A 280 4.63 2.77 -20.99
CA SER A 280 3.37 2.70 -21.75
C SER A 280 2.50 1.55 -21.23
N PRO A 281 1.17 1.73 -21.15
CA PRO A 281 0.40 2.84 -21.73
C PRO A 281 0.18 4.06 -20.82
N GLY A 282 0.65 4.08 -19.57
CA GLY A 282 0.40 5.21 -18.65
C GLY A 282 0.94 6.56 -19.10
N ASN A 283 2.02 6.55 -19.88
CA ASN A 283 2.63 7.75 -20.45
C ASN A 283 2.00 8.22 -21.78
N MET A 284 0.95 7.54 -22.28
CA MET A 284 0.34 7.87 -23.58
C MET A 284 -0.59 9.09 -23.52
N PRO A 285 -0.73 9.84 -24.63
CA PRO A 285 -1.82 10.79 -24.80
C PRO A 285 -3.19 10.09 -24.69
N GLY A 286 -4.22 10.82 -24.26
CA GLY A 286 -5.58 10.28 -24.10
C GLY A 286 -5.81 9.54 -22.77
N VAL A 287 -4.77 8.98 -22.17
CA VAL A 287 -4.80 8.31 -20.85
C VAL A 287 -4.81 9.32 -19.70
N LEU A 288 -5.38 8.95 -18.55
CA LEU A 288 -5.10 9.58 -17.26
C LEU A 288 -3.97 8.79 -16.56
N GLY A 289 -2.74 9.27 -16.72
CA GLY A 289 -1.52 8.67 -16.19
C GLY A 289 -1.25 9.11 -14.75
N VAL A 290 -1.13 8.15 -13.84
CA VAL A 290 -1.08 8.41 -12.39
C VAL A 290 0.29 8.10 -11.78
N GLY A 291 0.84 9.08 -11.05
CA GLY A 291 2.03 8.92 -10.20
C GLY A 291 1.71 8.79 -8.71
N ALA A 292 2.74 8.62 -7.87
CA ALA A 292 2.60 8.29 -6.45
C ALA A 292 3.24 9.32 -5.51
N VAL A 293 2.49 9.72 -4.47
CA VAL A 293 2.98 10.50 -3.32
C VAL A 293 2.83 9.69 -2.02
N ASP A 294 3.57 10.07 -0.98
CA ASP A 294 3.39 9.57 0.37
C ASP A 294 2.35 10.39 1.17
N GLN A 295 2.14 10.01 2.43
CA GLN A 295 1.20 10.66 3.34
C GLN A 295 1.51 12.15 3.59
N ASP A 296 2.77 12.58 3.40
CA ASP A 296 3.25 13.94 3.63
C ASP A 296 3.28 14.77 2.34
N ASN A 297 2.62 14.31 1.26
CA ASN A 297 2.64 14.91 -0.07
C ASN A 297 4.03 14.95 -0.71
N LYS A 298 4.95 14.06 -0.28
CA LYS A 298 6.24 13.93 -0.94
C LYS A 298 6.11 12.95 -2.09
N LEU A 299 6.52 13.40 -3.27
CA LEU A 299 6.60 12.58 -4.47
C LEU A 299 7.53 11.39 -4.21
N ALA A 300 6.98 10.18 -4.29
CA ALA A 300 7.69 8.96 -3.96
C ALA A 300 8.92 8.80 -4.86
N SER A 301 10.07 8.39 -4.33
CA SER A 301 11.33 8.29 -5.09
C SER A 301 11.21 7.39 -6.32
N PHE A 302 10.43 6.31 -6.22
CA PHE A 302 10.18 5.38 -7.32
C PHE A 302 9.17 5.91 -8.34
N SER A 303 8.31 6.88 -8.01
CA SER A 303 7.26 7.31 -8.95
C SER A 303 7.91 7.83 -10.23
N SER A 304 7.65 7.17 -11.36
CA SER A 304 8.14 7.67 -12.65
C SER A 304 7.65 9.09 -12.88
N ARG A 305 8.40 9.91 -13.65
CA ARG A 305 8.02 11.27 -14.01
C ARG A 305 8.89 11.78 -15.16
N GLY A 306 8.45 12.86 -15.79
CA GLY A 306 9.25 13.64 -16.72
C GLY A 306 8.58 13.89 -18.05
N GLU A 307 9.34 14.51 -18.94
CA GLU A 307 8.93 14.80 -20.30
C GLU A 307 8.91 13.53 -21.14
N VAL A 308 7.82 13.30 -21.86
CA VAL A 308 7.63 12.16 -22.75
C VAL A 308 7.36 12.67 -24.15
N ARG A 309 8.27 12.36 -25.07
CA ARG A 309 8.20 12.75 -26.48
C ARG A 309 7.54 11.63 -27.28
N TRP A 310 6.39 11.94 -27.87
CA TRP A 310 5.65 11.02 -28.73
C TRP A 310 5.82 11.42 -30.20
N GLY A 311 6.31 10.48 -31.00
CA GLY A 311 6.25 10.57 -32.47
C GLY A 311 4.84 10.27 -32.99
N GLN A 312 4.76 9.79 -34.24
CA GLN A 312 3.49 9.34 -34.82
C GLN A 312 2.82 8.26 -33.94
N PRO A 313 1.48 8.26 -33.81
CA PRO A 313 0.52 9.13 -34.50
C PRO A 313 0.28 10.49 -33.82
N TYR A 314 0.91 10.77 -32.68
CA TYR A 314 0.57 11.93 -31.85
C TYR A 314 1.37 13.19 -32.17
N ASN A 315 2.70 13.05 -32.33
CA ASN A 315 3.64 14.16 -32.56
C ASN A 315 3.53 15.27 -31.49
N VAL A 316 3.55 14.87 -30.22
CA VAL A 316 3.40 15.76 -29.06
C VAL A 316 4.47 15.50 -28.01
N VAL A 317 4.74 16.51 -27.18
CA VAL A 317 5.56 16.38 -25.98
C VAL A 317 4.65 16.59 -24.77
N LEU A 318 4.63 15.63 -23.86
CA LEU A 318 3.79 15.66 -22.66
C LEU A 318 4.64 15.64 -21.40
N GLN A 319 4.16 16.28 -20.34
CA GLN A 319 4.67 16.05 -18.99
C GLN A 319 3.85 14.95 -18.33
N LYS A 320 4.53 13.96 -17.73
CA LYS A 320 3.88 12.86 -16.98
C LYS A 320 4.46 12.78 -15.56
N PRO A 321 3.67 12.34 -14.55
CA PRO A 321 2.26 11.94 -14.62
C PRO A 321 1.32 13.10 -14.92
N ASP A 322 0.05 12.82 -15.24
CA ASP A 322 -0.97 13.87 -15.36
C ASP A 322 -1.38 14.39 -13.98
N LEU A 323 -1.45 13.50 -12.98
CA LEU A 323 -1.71 13.81 -11.57
C LEU A 323 -1.12 12.73 -10.66
N VAL A 324 -1.13 12.97 -9.35
CA VAL A 324 -0.68 11.99 -8.34
C VAL A 324 -1.79 11.67 -7.34
N ALA A 325 -1.62 10.55 -6.65
CA ALA A 325 -2.47 10.14 -5.53
C ALA A 325 -1.62 9.34 -4.51
N PRO A 326 -2.12 9.10 -3.30
CA PRO A 326 -1.42 8.27 -2.31
C PRO A 326 -0.97 6.93 -2.89
N GLY A 327 0.31 6.62 -2.74
CA GLY A 327 0.91 5.43 -3.36
C GLY A 327 2.04 4.81 -2.55
N VAL A 328 2.23 5.23 -1.29
CA VAL A 328 3.24 4.70 -0.37
C VAL A 328 2.56 4.22 0.89
N ASN A 329 2.82 2.98 1.31
CA ASN A 329 2.26 2.39 2.53
C ASN A 329 0.72 2.41 2.59
N VAL A 330 0.05 2.13 1.47
CA VAL A 330 -1.42 2.05 1.44
C VAL A 330 -1.84 0.61 1.68
N MET A 331 -2.76 0.39 2.62
CA MET A 331 -3.26 -0.93 2.98
C MET A 331 -4.41 -1.36 2.05
N SER A 332 -4.38 -2.59 1.54
CA SER A 332 -5.49 -3.17 0.78
C SER A 332 -5.57 -4.69 0.93
N ALA A 333 -6.64 -5.28 0.42
CA ALA A 333 -6.90 -6.72 0.44
C ALA A 333 -5.85 -7.51 -0.35
N ILE A 334 -5.44 -8.66 0.15
CA ILE A 334 -4.61 -9.65 -0.56
C ILE A 334 -5.28 -11.02 -0.47
N PRO A 335 -4.91 -12.00 -1.32
CA PRO A 335 -5.55 -13.32 -1.29
C PRO A 335 -5.50 -13.98 0.09
N GLY A 336 -6.49 -14.81 0.38
CA GLY A 336 -6.58 -15.54 1.65
C GLY A 336 -7.17 -14.73 2.81
N GLY A 337 -7.91 -13.65 2.50
CA GLY A 337 -8.67 -12.88 3.49
C GLY A 337 -7.85 -11.90 4.33
N ARG A 338 -6.62 -11.58 3.92
CA ARG A 338 -5.71 -10.71 4.66
C ARG A 338 -5.55 -9.36 3.97
N PHE A 339 -4.90 -8.42 4.67
CA PHE A 339 -4.56 -7.11 4.13
C PHE A 339 -3.05 -6.92 4.13
N MET A 340 -2.51 -6.13 3.20
CA MET A 340 -1.10 -5.77 3.17
C MET A 340 -0.91 -4.33 2.70
N ALA A 341 0.06 -3.65 3.29
CA ALA A 341 0.48 -2.33 2.84
C ALA A 341 1.48 -2.46 1.70
N MET A 342 1.21 -1.86 0.54
CA MET A 342 2.15 -1.81 -0.58
C MET A 342 2.42 -0.38 -1.02
N SER A 343 3.49 -0.22 -1.80
CA SER A 343 3.90 1.05 -2.39
C SER A 343 4.10 0.89 -3.88
N GLY A 344 3.55 1.79 -4.69
CA GLY A 344 3.67 1.77 -6.14
C GLY A 344 2.66 2.69 -6.84
N THR A 345 2.97 3.11 -8.06
CA THR A 345 2.00 3.86 -8.89
C THR A 345 0.74 3.05 -9.23
N SER A 346 0.79 1.71 -9.13
CA SER A 346 -0.38 0.83 -9.18
C SER A 346 -1.40 1.13 -8.07
N THR A 347 -0.92 1.44 -6.86
CA THR A 347 -1.74 1.83 -5.71
C THR A 347 -2.48 3.13 -6.02
N SER A 348 -1.75 4.16 -6.42
CA SER A 348 -2.31 5.46 -6.80
C SER A 348 -3.30 5.33 -7.96
N THR A 349 -2.99 4.50 -8.95
CA THR A 349 -3.84 4.24 -10.12
C THR A 349 -5.19 3.64 -9.72
N ALA A 350 -5.18 2.67 -8.81
CA ALA A 350 -6.41 2.08 -8.28
C ALA A 350 -7.24 3.12 -7.50
N LEU A 351 -6.61 3.94 -6.65
CA LEU A 351 -7.31 5.01 -5.94
C LEU A 351 -7.93 6.05 -6.90
N VAL A 352 -7.23 6.43 -7.97
CA VAL A 352 -7.75 7.38 -8.97
C VAL A 352 -8.86 6.76 -9.81
N ALA A 353 -8.75 5.49 -10.19
CA ALA A 353 -9.82 4.80 -10.93
C ALA A 353 -11.08 4.62 -10.06
N GLY A 354 -10.92 4.26 -8.79
CA GLY A 354 -12.02 4.21 -7.82
C GLY A 354 -12.62 5.60 -7.58
N SER A 355 -11.80 6.64 -7.52
CA SER A 355 -12.23 8.05 -7.43
C SER A 355 -13.07 8.49 -8.63
N ALA A 356 -12.63 8.13 -9.83
CA ALA A 356 -13.41 8.38 -11.04
C ALA A 356 -14.75 7.66 -10.99
N ALA A 357 -14.79 6.40 -10.52
CA ALA A 357 -16.03 5.66 -10.36
C ALA A 357 -16.96 6.31 -9.32
N LEU A 358 -16.39 6.86 -8.24
CA LEU A 358 -17.13 7.59 -7.23
C LEU A 358 -17.83 8.82 -7.82
N LEU A 359 -17.12 9.62 -8.61
CA LEU A 359 -17.66 10.80 -9.30
C LEU A 359 -18.65 10.47 -10.43
N MET A 360 -18.60 9.25 -10.98
CA MET A 360 -19.53 8.75 -12.00
C MET A 360 -20.79 8.07 -11.43
N SER A 361 -20.92 7.97 -10.10
CA SER A 361 -22.04 7.26 -9.44
C SER A 361 -23.38 7.61 -10.07
N ASN A 362 -24.21 6.62 -10.39
CA ASN A 362 -25.53 6.77 -11.03
C ASN A 362 -25.54 7.66 -12.30
N GLY A 363 -24.43 7.72 -13.04
CA GLY A 363 -24.33 8.49 -14.28
C GLY A 363 -24.26 10.00 -14.08
N GLN A 364 -23.91 10.47 -12.87
CA GLN A 364 -23.80 11.90 -12.54
C GLN A 364 -22.84 12.66 -13.46
N ALA A 365 -21.78 12.01 -13.94
CA ALA A 365 -20.81 12.62 -14.84
C ALA A 365 -20.25 11.64 -15.88
N LYS A 366 -19.84 12.18 -17.03
CA LYS A 366 -19.18 11.42 -18.11
C LYS A 366 -17.66 11.39 -17.93
N ALA A 367 -17.00 10.42 -18.56
CA ALA A 367 -15.54 10.24 -18.54
C ALA A 367 -14.73 11.52 -18.70
N ASP A 368 -14.98 12.31 -19.76
CA ASP A 368 -14.22 13.54 -20.01
C ASP A 368 -14.44 14.61 -18.94
N ALA A 369 -15.67 14.75 -18.44
CA ALA A 369 -15.98 15.70 -17.37
C ALA A 369 -15.26 15.31 -16.07
N VAL A 370 -15.30 14.04 -15.69
CA VAL A 370 -14.61 13.52 -14.51
C VAL A 370 -13.09 13.67 -14.63
N LYS A 371 -12.52 13.31 -15.79
CA LYS A 371 -11.09 13.51 -16.06
C LYS A 371 -10.68 14.97 -15.89
N ASN A 372 -11.45 15.89 -16.47
CA ASN A 372 -11.16 17.33 -16.38
C ASN A 372 -11.33 17.86 -14.96
N ALA A 373 -12.35 17.42 -14.23
CA ALA A 373 -12.55 17.80 -12.84
C ALA A 373 -11.35 17.38 -11.98
N LEU A 374 -10.96 16.11 -12.04
CA LEU A 374 -9.80 15.58 -11.31
C LEU A 374 -8.50 16.35 -11.63
N LEU A 375 -8.27 16.70 -12.89
CA LEU A 375 -7.06 17.43 -13.30
C LEU A 375 -7.07 18.92 -12.92
N ASN A 376 -8.23 19.56 -13.00
CA ASN A 376 -8.35 21.00 -12.78
C ASN A 376 -8.47 21.37 -11.31
N THR A 377 -8.85 20.43 -10.45
CA THR A 377 -9.01 20.66 -9.02
C THR A 377 -7.94 19.97 -8.17
N ALA A 378 -6.98 19.29 -8.80
CA ALA A 378 -5.84 18.70 -8.10
C ALA A 378 -5.09 19.76 -7.28
N LEU A 379 -4.67 19.40 -6.07
CA LEU A 379 -3.85 20.22 -5.19
C LEU A 379 -2.43 20.31 -5.77
N PRO A 380 -1.97 21.48 -6.27
CA PRO A 380 -0.63 21.58 -6.85
C PRO A 380 0.45 21.27 -5.80
N LEU A 381 1.46 20.48 -6.19
CA LEU A 381 2.58 20.09 -5.33
C LEU A 381 3.94 20.39 -6.01
N GLN A 382 5.01 19.71 -5.60
CA GLN A 382 6.36 19.86 -6.13
C GLN A 382 6.50 19.43 -7.60
N ALA A 383 7.59 19.84 -8.25
CA ALA A 383 7.89 19.42 -9.62
C ALA A 383 7.87 17.89 -9.78
N GLY A 384 7.27 17.42 -10.88
CA GLY A 384 7.14 15.99 -11.19
C GLY A 384 5.84 15.35 -10.71
N THR A 385 4.90 16.09 -10.09
CA THR A 385 3.57 15.57 -9.68
C THR A 385 2.45 15.82 -10.69
N GLY A 386 2.77 16.24 -11.92
CA GLY A 386 1.76 16.65 -12.89
C GLY A 386 0.94 17.84 -12.38
N ARG A 387 -0.39 17.72 -12.43
CA ARG A 387 -1.32 18.72 -11.90
C ARG A 387 -1.42 18.75 -10.37
N GLY A 388 -0.85 17.76 -9.68
CA GLY A 388 -0.89 17.66 -8.23
C GLY A 388 -1.71 16.48 -7.70
N GLU A 389 -1.98 16.45 -6.40
CA GLU A 389 -2.72 15.38 -5.74
C GLU A 389 -4.24 15.50 -5.94
N ILE A 390 -4.94 14.39 -6.18
CA ILE A 390 -6.40 14.39 -6.33
C ILE A 390 -7.14 14.93 -5.09
N GLN A 391 -8.24 15.64 -5.33
CA GLN A 391 -9.06 16.28 -4.30
C GLN A 391 -10.54 16.10 -4.64
N LEU A 392 -11.20 15.08 -4.05
CA LEU A 392 -12.51 14.62 -4.53
C LEU A 392 -13.66 15.57 -4.23
N GLN A 393 -13.61 16.30 -3.12
CA GLN A 393 -14.63 17.28 -2.80
C GLN A 393 -14.64 18.42 -3.81
N GLN A 394 -13.46 18.92 -4.18
CA GLN A 394 -13.28 19.98 -5.17
C GLN A 394 -13.64 19.48 -6.56
N ALA A 395 -13.25 18.25 -6.91
CA ALA A 395 -13.65 17.63 -8.18
C ALA A 395 -15.18 17.47 -8.28
N TRP A 396 -15.84 17.05 -7.19
CA TRP A 396 -17.30 16.96 -7.14
C TRP A 396 -17.99 18.32 -7.27
N ALA A 397 -17.46 19.35 -6.57
CA ALA A 397 -17.94 20.72 -6.71
C ALA A 397 -17.80 21.25 -8.15
N ALA A 398 -16.68 20.96 -8.81
CA ALA A 398 -16.45 21.34 -10.21
C ALA A 398 -17.39 20.65 -11.20
N LEU A 399 -18.00 19.52 -10.82
CA LEU A 399 -19.04 18.83 -11.59
C LEU A 399 -20.45 19.36 -11.31
N GLY A 400 -20.59 20.44 -10.53
CA GLY A 400 -21.88 21.00 -10.13
C GLY A 400 -22.54 20.27 -8.96
N GLY A 401 -21.81 19.34 -8.34
CA GLY A 401 -22.22 18.73 -7.10
C GLY A 401 -22.15 19.70 -5.94
N ASN A 402 -23.11 19.62 -5.02
CA ASN A 402 -22.93 20.25 -3.72
C ASN A 402 -22.05 19.31 -2.90
N PRO A 403 -20.77 19.64 -2.62
CA PRO A 403 -20.06 18.92 -1.58
C PRO A 403 -20.91 19.03 -0.32
N PRO A 404 -20.97 18.00 0.54
CA PRO A 404 -21.52 18.21 1.87
C PRO A 404 -20.80 19.44 2.40
N GLN A 405 -21.56 20.47 2.75
CA GLN A 405 -21.03 21.62 3.45
C GLN A 405 -20.23 21.00 4.59
N GLN A 406 -18.90 21.17 4.59
CA GLN A 406 -18.05 20.63 5.66
C GLN A 406 -18.82 20.96 6.93
N ALA A 407 -19.32 19.93 7.64
CA ALA A 407 -19.87 20.19 8.97
C ALA A 407 -18.76 20.97 9.63
N GLU A 408 -19.04 22.23 10.03
CA GLU A 408 -17.96 23.15 10.43
C GLU A 408 -17.00 22.35 11.28
N PRO A 409 -15.73 22.19 10.83
CA PRO A 409 -14.82 21.28 11.48
C PRO A 409 -14.87 21.66 12.95
N LEU A 410 -15.21 20.69 13.80
CA LEU A 410 -15.44 20.96 15.21
C LEU A 410 -14.28 21.85 15.67
N PRO A 411 -14.55 23.07 16.20
CA PRO A 411 -13.48 23.93 16.65
C PRO A 411 -12.55 23.13 17.57
N ASN A 412 -11.25 23.36 17.46
CA ASN A 412 -10.33 22.76 18.40
C ASN A 412 -10.76 23.17 19.82
N PRO A 413 -10.79 22.25 20.79
CA PRO A 413 -11.01 22.62 22.17
C PRO A 413 -10.03 23.72 22.61
N THR A 414 -10.54 24.77 23.24
CA THR A 414 -9.77 25.93 23.68
C THR A 414 -9.82 26.07 25.20
N ASN A 415 -8.92 26.90 25.74
CA ASN A 415 -8.83 27.18 27.18
C ASN A 415 -8.63 25.90 28.01
N LEU A 416 -7.74 25.02 27.51
CA LEU A 416 -7.33 23.84 28.27
C LEU A 416 -6.60 24.32 29.52
N GLN A 417 -7.08 23.87 30.67
CA GLN A 417 -6.49 24.14 31.97
C GLN A 417 -6.40 22.83 32.73
N ALA A 418 -5.45 22.76 33.66
CA ALA A 418 -5.35 21.66 34.59
C ALA A 418 -5.33 22.19 36.02
N LYS A 419 -6.04 21.50 36.91
CA LYS A 419 -5.93 21.71 38.35
C LYS A 419 -5.47 20.42 39.01
N TYR A 420 -4.53 20.55 39.93
CA TYR A 420 -4.16 19.48 40.83
C TYR A 420 -5.11 19.44 42.02
N GLN A 421 -5.68 18.27 42.28
CA GLN A 421 -6.49 18.02 43.46
C GLN A 421 -6.40 16.55 43.84
N ASP A 422 -6.11 16.29 45.12
CA ASP A 422 -6.16 14.95 45.74
C ASP A 422 -5.36 13.86 44.99
N GLY A 423 -4.16 14.18 44.49
CA GLY A 423 -3.29 13.20 43.83
C GLY A 423 -3.63 12.93 42.35
N THR A 424 -4.53 13.70 41.75
CA THR A 424 -4.97 13.56 40.35
C THR A 424 -4.77 14.86 39.56
N ILE A 425 -4.69 14.75 38.23
CA ILE A 425 -4.73 15.91 37.33
C ILE A 425 -6.14 15.99 36.74
N VAL A 426 -6.87 17.06 37.07
CA VAL A 426 -8.17 17.35 36.46
C VAL A 426 -7.94 18.32 35.31
N VAL A 427 -8.12 17.84 34.08
CA VAL A 427 -8.04 18.64 32.85
C VAL A 427 -9.45 19.11 32.48
N THR A 428 -9.59 20.39 32.17
CA THR A 428 -10.86 21.02 31.75
C THR A 428 -10.65 21.91 30.53
N TRP A 429 -11.67 22.06 29.71
CA TRP A 429 -11.65 22.95 28.53
C TRP A 429 -13.02 23.57 28.29
N ASN A 430 -13.10 24.53 27.38
CA ASN A 430 -14.37 25.09 26.95
C ASN A 430 -15.14 24.07 26.09
N ALA A 431 -16.44 23.89 26.35
CA ALA A 431 -17.28 23.03 25.53
C ALA A 431 -17.29 23.50 24.06
N VAL A 432 -17.11 22.57 23.13
CA VAL A 432 -17.14 22.83 21.69
C VAL A 432 -18.59 22.70 21.19
N PRO A 433 -19.18 23.76 20.63
CA PRO A 433 -20.55 23.70 20.09
C PRO A 433 -20.71 22.57 19.07
N GLY A 434 -21.71 21.71 19.27
CA GLY A 434 -22.00 20.59 18.39
C GLY A 434 -21.16 19.33 18.61
N ALA A 435 -20.20 19.34 19.55
CA ALA A 435 -19.50 18.12 19.97
C ALA A 435 -20.44 17.22 20.80
N THR A 436 -20.36 15.92 20.56
CA THR A 436 -21.07 14.87 21.30
C THR A 436 -20.19 14.13 22.30
N ALA A 437 -18.88 14.25 22.15
CA ALA A 437 -17.86 13.74 23.07
C ALA A 437 -16.50 14.37 22.75
N TYR A 438 -15.47 13.97 23.47
CA TYR A 438 -14.08 14.37 23.29
C TYR A 438 -13.16 13.16 23.37
N GLU A 439 -12.08 13.22 22.61
CA GLU A 439 -10.94 12.33 22.73
C GLU A 439 -9.85 13.08 23.49
N VAL A 440 -9.47 12.58 24.67
CA VAL A 440 -8.37 13.11 25.46
C VAL A 440 -7.17 12.19 25.31
N ARG A 441 -6.03 12.76 24.97
CA ARG A 441 -4.77 12.02 24.86
C ARG A 441 -3.71 12.70 25.70
N GLU A 442 -3.18 11.95 26.64
CA GLU A 442 -1.88 12.24 27.22
C GLU A 442 -0.83 11.68 26.24
N LEU A 443 0.05 12.53 25.72
CA LEU A 443 0.93 12.18 24.59
C LEU A 443 2.00 11.15 24.94
N SER A 444 2.27 10.93 26.23
CA SER A 444 3.21 9.94 26.75
C SER A 444 2.54 8.58 27.02
N ALA A 445 1.20 8.53 27.02
CA ALA A 445 0.39 7.35 27.25
C ALA A 445 -0.01 6.67 25.93
N ASN A 446 -0.22 5.35 26.00
CA ASN A 446 -0.75 4.59 24.87
C ASN A 446 -2.27 4.71 24.82
N GLY A 447 -2.77 5.16 23.68
CA GLY A 447 -4.20 5.30 23.42
C GLY A 447 -4.76 6.65 23.81
N SER A 448 -6.07 6.77 23.69
CA SER A 448 -6.85 7.95 24.04
C SER A 448 -8.05 7.52 24.87
N VAL A 449 -8.57 8.44 25.67
CA VAL A 449 -9.78 8.22 26.46
C VAL A 449 -10.90 9.04 25.87
N ARG A 450 -12.04 8.39 25.61
CA ARG A 450 -13.27 9.08 25.23
C ARG A 450 -13.99 9.58 26.48
N VAL A 451 -14.36 10.85 26.49
CA VAL A 451 -15.19 11.45 27.55
C VAL A 451 -16.34 12.23 26.93
N ASP A 452 -17.51 12.21 27.58
CA ASP A 452 -18.71 12.86 27.02
C ASP A 452 -18.84 14.32 27.49
N ASN A 453 -18.06 14.74 28.49
CA ASN A 453 -18.06 16.07 29.08
C ASN A 453 -16.72 16.78 28.86
N PRO A 454 -16.64 18.13 28.92
CA PRO A 454 -15.41 18.88 28.69
C PRO A 454 -14.44 18.85 29.89
N THR A 455 -14.27 17.67 30.48
CA THR A 455 -13.40 17.41 31.62
C THR A 455 -12.90 15.96 31.59
N TYR A 456 -11.67 15.77 32.06
CA TYR A 456 -11.04 14.47 32.22
C TYR A 456 -10.22 14.46 33.51
N THR A 457 -10.40 13.44 34.33
CA THR A 457 -9.59 13.22 35.54
C THR A 457 -8.58 12.14 35.24
N ASP A 458 -7.31 12.52 35.20
CA ASP A 458 -6.21 11.58 35.05
C ASP A 458 -5.81 11.02 36.42
N THR A 459 -6.15 9.75 36.63
CA THR A 459 -5.79 8.98 37.83
C THR A 459 -4.58 8.08 37.61
N ASN A 460 -4.10 7.93 36.36
CA ASN A 460 -3.04 7.00 35.98
C ASN A 460 -1.70 7.73 35.86
N LEU A 461 -1.40 8.55 36.85
CA LEU A 461 -0.20 9.39 36.86
C LEU A 461 1.05 8.55 37.17
N SER A 462 2.05 8.67 36.30
CA SER A 462 3.39 8.11 36.48
C SER A 462 4.42 9.20 36.85
N ARG A 463 5.63 8.83 37.26
CA ARG A 463 6.68 9.82 37.56
C ARG A 463 7.33 10.33 36.27
N GLY A 464 7.09 11.60 35.94
CA GLY A 464 7.67 12.31 34.80
C GLY A 464 6.89 13.60 34.54
N SER A 465 7.56 14.74 34.56
CA SER A 465 7.00 16.04 34.16
C SER A 465 7.78 16.50 32.92
N PRO A 466 7.13 17.13 31.94
CA PRO A 466 5.71 17.50 31.93
C PRO A 466 4.77 16.41 31.42
N TYR A 467 3.50 16.50 31.80
CA TYR A 467 2.40 15.82 31.12
C TYR A 467 1.92 16.68 29.96
N HIS A 468 1.58 16.02 28.86
CA HIS A 468 1.20 16.70 27.63
C HIS A 468 -0.19 16.25 27.22
N TYR A 469 -1.19 17.08 27.46
CA TYR A 469 -2.56 16.79 27.08
C TYR A 469 -2.92 17.49 25.79
N VAL A 470 -3.54 16.74 24.89
CA VAL A 470 -4.30 17.27 23.77
C VAL A 470 -5.72 16.73 23.82
N VAL A 471 -6.67 17.55 23.41
CA VAL A 471 -8.08 17.16 23.35
C VAL A 471 -8.60 17.41 21.95
N LYS A 472 -9.39 16.49 21.43
CA LYS A 472 -10.13 16.64 20.19
C LYS A 472 -11.63 16.50 20.46
N ALA A 473 -12.44 17.31 19.80
CA ALA A 473 -13.90 17.17 19.86
C ALA A 473 -14.37 16.06 18.90
N ILE A 474 -15.46 15.37 19.23
CA ILE A 474 -16.04 14.28 18.44
C ILE A 474 -17.51 14.55 18.14
N LYS A 475 -17.94 14.39 16.89
CA LYS A 475 -19.35 14.47 16.46
C LYS A 475 -19.62 13.38 15.43
N GLY A 476 -20.63 12.54 15.67
CA GLY A 476 -21.04 11.51 14.71
C GLY A 476 -19.96 10.48 14.37
N GLY A 477 -18.95 10.28 15.23
CA GLY A 477 -17.81 9.39 14.99
C GLY A 477 -16.61 10.04 14.30
N GLU A 478 -16.72 11.30 13.87
CA GLU A 478 -15.60 12.09 13.32
C GLU A 478 -14.93 12.91 14.42
N THR A 479 -13.60 13.02 14.36
CA THR A 479 -12.78 13.72 15.34
C THR A 479 -12.20 15.00 14.74
N GLY A 480 -12.38 16.13 15.42
CA GLY A 480 -11.85 17.44 15.02
C GLY A 480 -10.34 17.62 15.26
N PRO A 481 -9.77 18.79 14.93
CA PRO A 481 -8.39 19.14 15.22
C PRO A 481 -8.07 19.09 16.72
N SER A 482 -6.81 18.78 17.04
CA SER A 482 -6.30 18.85 18.42
C SER A 482 -6.33 20.29 18.92
N SER A 483 -6.63 20.44 20.21
CA SER A 483 -6.33 21.64 20.98
C SER A 483 -4.84 22.01 20.89
N GLU A 484 -4.51 23.21 21.35
CA GLU A 484 -3.13 23.48 21.77
C GLU A 484 -2.72 22.48 22.85
N GLN A 485 -1.45 22.09 22.84
CA GLN A 485 -0.92 21.16 23.83
C GLN A 485 -0.86 21.84 25.19
N LEU A 486 -1.61 21.31 26.15
CA LEU A 486 -1.48 21.71 27.55
C LEU A 486 -0.30 20.97 28.17
N VAL A 487 0.67 21.74 28.65
CA VAL A 487 1.85 21.23 29.36
C VAL A 487 1.59 21.40 30.86
N VAL A 488 1.41 20.29 31.58
CA VAL A 488 1.19 20.30 33.03
C VAL A 488 2.48 19.87 33.71
N ASN A 489 3.10 20.81 34.41
CA ASN A 489 4.27 20.53 35.24
C ASN A 489 3.82 19.92 36.57
N PHE A 490 3.57 18.62 36.55
CA PHE A 490 3.17 17.88 37.73
C PHE A 490 4.40 17.27 38.43
N SER A 491 4.80 17.87 39.56
CA SER A 491 5.84 17.32 40.42
C SER A 491 5.23 16.45 41.51
N ALA A 492 4.97 15.18 41.20
CA ALA A 492 4.98 14.17 42.25
C ALA A 492 6.44 14.04 42.70
N ASP A 493 6.74 14.32 43.98
CA ASP A 493 8.09 14.21 44.52
C ASP A 493 8.84 13.00 43.95
N ALA A 494 10.05 13.27 43.44
CA ALA A 494 11.13 12.42 42.93
C ALA A 494 11.03 11.77 41.52
N GLN A 495 12.05 11.95 40.69
CA GLN A 495 12.40 11.00 39.63
C GLN A 495 13.06 9.74 40.24
N PRO A 496 13.12 8.60 39.53
CA PRO A 496 13.94 7.46 39.94
C PRO A 496 15.43 7.83 39.82
N THR A 497 16.05 8.18 40.93
CA THR A 497 17.51 8.15 41.03
C THR A 497 17.92 6.69 41.23
N VAL A 498 18.62 6.11 40.25
CA VAL A 498 19.35 4.86 40.52
C VAL A 498 20.36 5.18 41.61
N PRO A 499 20.37 4.49 42.75
CA PRO A 499 21.30 4.82 43.83
C PRO A 499 22.74 4.62 43.34
N LYS A 500 23.44 5.72 43.05
CA LYS A 500 24.83 5.70 42.58
C LYS A 500 25.72 5.11 43.67
N ASN A 501 26.61 4.19 43.30
CA ASN A 501 27.59 3.56 44.19
C ASN A 501 27.03 2.70 45.35
N SER A 502 25.79 2.21 45.26
CA SER A 502 25.25 1.28 46.26
C SER A 502 25.35 -0.18 45.82
N LYS A 503 25.74 -1.08 46.74
CA LYS A 503 25.57 -2.54 46.58
C LYS A 503 24.13 -2.97 46.93
N SER A 504 23.13 -2.32 46.33
CA SER A 504 21.72 -2.66 46.50
C SER A 504 21.26 -3.54 45.35
N ALA A 505 20.73 -4.73 45.68
CA ALA A 505 20.19 -5.65 44.69
C ALA A 505 18.80 -6.12 45.09
N LEU A 506 17.89 -6.20 44.12
CA LEU A 506 16.59 -6.85 44.26
C LEU A 506 16.59 -8.13 43.45
N LEU A 507 16.30 -9.25 44.11
CA LEU A 507 16.11 -10.55 43.50
C LEU A 507 14.61 -10.87 43.44
N ILE A 508 14.04 -10.85 42.25
CA ILE A 508 12.62 -11.16 42.00
C ILE A 508 12.54 -12.58 41.45
N VAL A 509 11.63 -13.39 41.99
CA VAL A 509 11.52 -14.81 41.67
C VAL A 509 10.07 -15.18 41.41
N GLU A 510 9.75 -15.50 40.15
CA GLU A 510 8.42 -15.96 39.69
C GLU A 510 8.27 -17.49 39.70
N THR A 511 9.39 -18.23 39.71
CA THR A 511 9.40 -19.70 39.66
C THR A 511 10.59 -20.25 40.46
N ASP A 512 10.74 -21.58 40.55
CA ASP A 512 11.86 -22.20 41.25
C ASP A 512 13.21 -21.76 40.66
N GLY A 513 14.17 -21.39 41.52
CA GLY A 513 15.46 -20.81 41.09
C GLY A 513 16.08 -19.76 42.01
N LEU A 514 15.41 -19.44 43.13
CA LEU A 514 15.89 -18.47 44.13
C LEU A 514 17.35 -18.71 44.57
N GLU A 515 17.69 -19.97 44.84
CA GLU A 515 18.95 -20.34 45.50
C GLU A 515 20.18 -19.95 44.67
N GLY A 516 20.13 -20.14 43.35
CA GLY A 516 21.22 -19.78 42.45
C GLY A 516 21.43 -18.28 42.34
N GLY A 517 20.34 -17.52 42.16
CA GLY A 517 20.39 -16.06 42.06
C GLY A 517 20.86 -15.40 43.36
N LYS A 518 20.41 -15.91 44.50
CA LYS A 518 20.80 -15.43 45.83
C LYS A 518 22.28 -15.70 46.10
N ALA A 519 22.74 -16.94 45.90
CA ALA A 519 24.15 -17.30 46.11
C ALA A 519 25.10 -16.47 45.22
N ALA A 520 24.73 -16.24 43.96
CA ALA A 520 25.51 -15.41 43.05
C ALA A 520 25.66 -13.95 43.52
N LEU A 521 24.58 -13.36 44.02
CA LEU A 521 24.58 -12.00 44.56
C LEU A 521 25.39 -11.90 45.85
N GLU A 522 25.23 -12.85 46.76
CA GLU A 522 25.98 -12.93 48.03
C GLU A 522 27.50 -13.10 47.79
N ASN A 523 27.89 -13.93 46.83
CA ASN A 523 29.30 -14.11 46.43
C ASN A 523 29.94 -12.84 45.84
N LEU A 524 29.14 -11.92 45.28
CA LEU A 524 29.59 -10.60 44.82
C LEU A 524 29.54 -9.53 45.93
N GLY A 525 29.15 -9.94 47.14
CA GLY A 525 29.04 -9.09 48.32
C GLY A 525 27.81 -8.18 48.30
N PHE A 526 26.75 -8.55 47.58
CA PHE A 526 25.43 -7.94 47.74
C PHE A 526 24.68 -8.61 48.90
N LYS A 527 23.78 -7.87 49.55
CA LYS A 527 22.74 -8.44 50.41
C LYS A 527 21.41 -8.21 49.71
N PRO A 528 20.93 -9.16 48.89
CA PRO A 528 19.78 -8.90 48.05
C PRO A 528 18.49 -8.94 48.85
N ASP A 529 17.62 -7.96 48.59
CA ASP A 529 16.22 -8.09 49.01
C ASP A 529 15.55 -9.10 48.08
N VAL A 530 14.86 -10.07 48.67
CA VAL A 530 14.25 -11.17 47.91
C VAL A 530 12.74 -10.97 47.85
N LEU A 531 12.19 -11.03 46.65
CA LEU A 531 10.76 -10.96 46.40
C LEU A 531 10.29 -12.18 45.61
N LYS A 532 9.57 -13.09 46.28
CA LYS A 532 8.84 -14.17 45.61
C LYS A 532 7.45 -13.67 45.22
N ILE A 533 7.07 -13.84 43.96
CA ILE A 533 5.82 -13.32 43.40
C ILE A 533 5.19 -14.32 42.42
N ASN A 534 3.90 -14.14 42.15
CA ASN A 534 3.28 -14.66 40.93
C ASN A 534 3.35 -13.62 39.79
N PRO A 535 3.20 -14.01 38.50
CA PRO A 535 3.22 -13.08 37.36
C PRO A 535 2.21 -11.92 37.42
N SER A 536 1.11 -12.08 38.17
CA SER A 536 0.11 -11.01 38.40
C SER A 536 0.52 -10.01 39.48
N GLN A 537 1.58 -10.28 40.24
CA GLN A 537 2.05 -9.48 41.38
C GLN A 537 3.40 -8.80 41.09
N ARG A 538 3.78 -8.70 39.82
CA ARG A 538 5.07 -8.14 39.44
C ARG A 538 5.21 -6.69 39.93
N PRO A 539 6.33 -6.34 40.60
CA PRO A 539 6.45 -5.05 41.24
C PRO A 539 6.50 -3.90 40.24
N GLY A 540 5.99 -2.76 40.67
CA GLY A 540 6.10 -1.50 39.96
C GLY A 540 7.45 -0.81 40.19
N LEU A 541 7.58 0.38 39.59
CA LEU A 541 8.78 1.19 39.66
C LEU A 541 9.06 1.74 41.06
N ASP A 542 8.02 1.92 41.87
CA ASP A 542 8.07 2.33 43.28
C ASP A 542 9.01 1.45 44.10
N LYS A 543 9.06 0.16 43.76
CA LYS A 543 9.97 -0.81 44.38
C LYS A 543 11.29 -0.93 43.65
N ILE A 544 11.27 -1.10 42.33
CA ILE A 544 12.48 -1.34 41.51
C ILE A 544 13.48 -0.19 41.59
N ARG A 545 13.02 1.06 41.67
CA ARG A 545 13.89 2.25 41.67
C ARG A 545 14.87 2.33 42.86
N ASN A 546 14.62 1.59 43.95
CA ASN A 546 15.43 1.66 45.15
C ASN A 546 16.71 0.82 45.06
N TYR A 547 16.92 0.11 43.94
CA TYR A 547 18.05 -0.79 43.74
C TYR A 547 18.89 -0.35 42.54
N SER A 548 20.19 -0.61 42.59
CA SER A 548 21.10 -0.39 41.46
C SER A 548 21.16 -1.60 40.51
N LEU A 549 20.85 -2.78 41.03
CA LEU A 549 20.80 -4.05 40.32
C LEU A 549 19.46 -4.76 40.58
N VAL A 550 18.81 -5.24 39.51
CA VAL A 550 17.66 -6.14 39.60
C VAL A 550 18.00 -7.44 38.88
N VAL A 551 17.85 -8.55 39.59
CA VAL A 551 17.92 -9.91 39.04
C VAL A 551 16.52 -10.50 39.09
N TRP A 552 16.01 -10.96 37.96
CA TRP A 552 14.64 -11.44 37.84
C TRP A 552 14.62 -12.85 37.25
N VAL A 553 14.16 -13.82 38.04
CA VAL A 553 13.95 -15.21 37.61
C VAL A 553 12.50 -15.37 37.17
N LEU A 554 12.32 -15.72 35.90
CA LEU A 554 11.05 -15.70 35.17
C LEU A 554 10.50 -17.10 34.94
N GLU A 555 9.19 -17.20 34.79
CA GLU A 555 8.51 -18.40 34.32
C GLU A 555 8.76 -18.67 32.82
N ARG A 556 8.46 -19.89 32.34
CA ARG A 556 8.79 -20.36 30.99
C ARG A 556 8.13 -19.56 29.86
N ASP A 557 6.89 -19.10 30.05
CA ASP A 557 6.08 -18.42 29.03
C ASP A 557 6.02 -16.90 29.21
N TRP A 558 7.00 -16.32 29.90
CA TRP A 558 7.00 -14.91 30.28
C TRP A 558 6.84 -13.96 29.08
N THR A 559 7.33 -14.31 27.89
CA THR A 559 7.26 -13.45 26.70
C THR A 559 5.82 -13.23 26.20
N GLN A 560 4.92 -14.18 26.44
CA GLN A 560 3.51 -14.07 26.06
C GLN A 560 2.69 -13.31 27.12
N ASN A 561 3.14 -13.36 28.38
CA ASN A 561 2.39 -12.86 29.54
C ASN A 561 3.02 -11.64 30.21
N TRP A 562 3.96 -10.93 29.56
CA TRP A 562 4.56 -9.71 30.10
C TRP A 562 3.83 -8.46 29.59
N PRO A 563 3.16 -7.69 30.48
CA PRO A 563 2.43 -6.49 30.08
C PRO A 563 3.33 -5.41 29.48
N ASP A 564 2.92 -4.80 28.37
CA ASP A 564 3.72 -3.79 27.66
C ASP A 564 4.09 -2.59 28.55
N ALA A 565 3.18 -2.17 29.45
CA ALA A 565 3.44 -1.11 30.42
C ALA A 565 4.65 -1.44 31.33
N GLN A 566 4.82 -2.70 31.70
CA GLN A 566 5.91 -3.12 32.57
C GLN A 566 7.24 -3.26 31.82
N ARG A 567 7.19 -3.64 30.53
CA ARG A 567 8.37 -3.63 29.65
C ARG A 567 8.91 -2.21 29.46
N LEU A 568 8.00 -1.26 29.22
CA LEU A 568 8.34 0.15 29.06
C LEU A 568 8.90 0.75 30.36
N MET A 569 8.32 0.42 31.51
CA MET A 569 8.82 0.80 32.82
C MET A 569 10.26 0.32 33.07
N LEU A 570 10.52 -0.98 32.84
CA LEU A 570 11.86 -1.54 33.02
C LEU A 570 12.87 -0.92 32.06
N ARG A 571 12.47 -0.69 30.80
CA ARG A 571 13.31 -0.01 29.82
C ARG A 571 13.70 1.40 30.28
N GLY A 572 12.75 2.18 30.80
CA GLY A 572 13.01 3.52 31.34
C GLY A 572 13.96 3.51 32.54
N TRP A 573 13.79 2.56 33.46
CA TRP A 573 14.70 2.39 34.60
C TRP A 573 16.12 2.00 34.17
N VAL A 574 16.27 1.10 33.19
CA VAL A 574 17.59 0.75 32.63
C VAL A 574 18.20 1.98 31.93
N GLN A 575 17.43 2.74 31.14
CA GLN A 575 17.92 3.97 30.50
C GLN A 575 18.45 5.00 31.51
N ALA A 576 17.87 5.06 32.71
CA ALA A 576 18.30 5.90 33.83
C ALA A 576 19.56 5.39 34.56
N GLY A 577 20.16 4.28 34.12
CA GLY A 577 21.40 3.72 34.66
C GLY A 577 21.25 2.39 35.41
N GLY A 578 20.04 1.83 35.48
CA GLY A 578 19.79 0.55 36.12
C GLY A 578 20.53 -0.63 35.46
N ARG A 579 20.78 -1.68 36.24
CA ARG A 579 21.35 -2.95 35.76
C ARG A 579 20.33 -4.05 35.90
N LEU A 580 19.88 -4.61 34.77
CA LEU A 580 18.85 -5.65 34.75
C LEU A 580 19.42 -6.98 34.29
N LEU A 581 19.23 -8.04 35.07
CA LEU A 581 19.44 -9.42 34.65
C LEU A 581 18.10 -10.16 34.64
N LEU A 582 17.73 -10.71 33.50
CA LEU A 582 16.57 -11.57 33.34
C LEU A 582 17.03 -13.01 33.12
N ILE A 583 16.46 -13.95 33.87
CA ILE A 583 16.83 -15.38 33.88
C ILE A 583 15.58 -16.19 33.57
N THR A 584 15.63 -17.09 32.60
CA THR A 584 14.55 -18.06 32.34
C THR A 584 15.07 -19.49 32.20
N GLN A 585 14.25 -20.47 32.60
CA GLN A 585 14.55 -21.90 32.49
C GLN A 585 14.11 -22.43 31.11
N GLU A 586 15.03 -23.07 30.39
CA GLU A 586 14.75 -23.76 29.13
C GLU A 586 15.33 -25.18 29.14
N ASP A 587 14.46 -26.20 29.19
CA ASP A 587 14.88 -27.60 29.34
C ASP A 587 15.76 -28.08 28.18
N LYS A 588 16.77 -28.89 28.50
CA LYS A 588 17.73 -29.49 27.56
C LYS A 588 18.58 -28.49 26.75
N LYS A 589 18.63 -27.22 27.16
CA LYS A 589 19.47 -26.20 26.50
C LYS A 589 20.67 -25.83 27.37
N LYS A 590 21.81 -25.62 26.72
CA LYS A 590 22.99 -25.05 27.39
C LYS A 590 22.73 -23.56 27.71
N PRO A 591 23.26 -23.03 28.83
CA PRO A 591 23.16 -21.62 29.15
C PRO A 591 23.72 -20.71 28.06
N VAL A 592 22.92 -19.73 27.63
CA VAL A 592 23.32 -18.66 26.69
C VAL A 592 22.92 -17.31 27.29
N SER A 593 23.72 -16.27 27.03
CA SER A 593 23.47 -14.90 27.50
C SER A 593 23.51 -13.90 26.35
N GLU A 594 22.55 -12.99 26.31
CA GLU A 594 22.47 -11.87 25.37
C GLU A 594 22.42 -10.55 26.13
N ALA A 595 23.30 -9.61 25.80
CA ALA A 595 23.38 -8.31 26.46
C ALA A 595 22.96 -7.18 25.52
N SER A 596 22.23 -6.21 26.06
CA SER A 596 21.79 -5.01 25.35
C SER A 596 22.03 -3.76 26.20
N ALA A 597 22.56 -2.71 25.58
CA ALA A 597 22.74 -1.42 26.23
C ALA A 597 21.55 -0.51 25.94
N TYR A 598 21.07 0.19 26.98
CA TYR A 598 19.97 1.15 26.85
C TYR A 598 20.35 2.41 27.61
N GLY A 599 20.63 3.51 26.90
CA GLY A 599 21.09 4.75 27.52
C GLY A 599 22.33 4.54 28.39
N ASN A 600 22.26 4.91 29.67
CA ASN A 600 23.34 4.76 30.65
C ASN A 600 23.34 3.42 31.39
N GLY A 601 22.37 2.55 31.11
CA GLY A 601 22.25 1.23 31.74
C GLY A 601 22.46 0.07 30.79
N LYS A 602 22.39 -1.13 31.35
CA LYS A 602 22.57 -2.39 30.64
C LYS A 602 21.52 -3.40 31.11
N ALA A 603 21.05 -4.21 30.18
CA ALA A 603 20.25 -5.38 30.48
C ALA A 603 20.93 -6.62 29.89
N THR A 604 20.84 -7.74 30.59
CA THR A 604 21.29 -9.03 30.09
C THR A 604 20.19 -10.04 30.31
N PHE A 605 19.90 -10.82 29.28
CA PHE A 605 18.98 -11.94 29.33
C PHE A 605 19.77 -13.23 29.25
N ILE A 606 19.45 -14.19 30.13
CA ILE A 606 20.05 -15.52 30.12
C ILE A 606 18.97 -16.58 30.10
N SER A 607 19.18 -17.61 29.29
CA SER A 607 18.31 -18.78 29.24
C SER A 607 19.11 -20.07 29.15
N GLY A 608 18.55 -21.16 29.68
CA GLY A 608 19.18 -22.49 29.68
C GLY A 608 18.56 -23.43 30.70
N ASP A 609 19.03 -24.67 30.71
CA ASP A 609 18.58 -25.71 31.63
C ASP A 609 19.33 -25.61 32.97
N PHE A 610 19.00 -24.58 33.75
CA PHE A 610 19.64 -24.33 35.04
C PHE A 610 19.22 -25.33 36.13
N GLY A 611 18.03 -25.92 35.99
CA GLY A 611 17.54 -26.98 36.87
C GLY A 611 18.40 -28.26 36.83
N ALA A 612 19.00 -28.57 35.68
CA ALA A 612 19.88 -29.72 35.50
C ALA A 612 21.31 -29.52 36.05
N LEU A 613 21.68 -28.29 36.46
CA LEU A 613 23.01 -27.97 36.97
C LEU A 613 23.08 -28.02 38.50
N PRO A 614 24.21 -28.44 39.10
CA PRO A 614 24.47 -28.22 40.52
C PRO A 614 24.31 -26.75 40.93
N LEU A 615 23.94 -26.50 42.20
CA LEU A 615 23.74 -25.15 42.72
C LEU A 615 24.98 -24.25 42.56
N GLU A 616 26.17 -24.82 42.77
CA GLU A 616 27.44 -24.08 42.63
C GLU A 616 27.68 -23.63 41.19
N ASP A 617 27.40 -24.51 40.21
CA ASP A 617 27.59 -24.21 38.79
C ASP A 617 26.62 -23.16 38.27
N ARG A 618 25.33 -23.24 38.66
CA ARG A 618 24.36 -22.20 38.29
C ARG A 618 24.72 -20.85 38.93
N ALA A 619 25.14 -20.84 40.20
CA ALA A 619 25.52 -19.63 40.90
C ALA A 619 26.74 -18.97 40.25
N LYS A 620 27.72 -19.77 39.82
CA LYS A 620 28.91 -19.30 39.10
C LYS A 620 28.57 -18.65 37.75
N ILE A 621 27.63 -19.22 37.00
CA ILE A 621 27.17 -18.64 35.73
C ILE A 621 26.50 -17.29 35.97
N TYR A 622 25.55 -17.21 36.91
CA TYR A 622 24.88 -15.96 37.24
C TYR A 622 25.86 -14.90 37.76
N GLN A 623 26.83 -15.31 38.59
CA GLN A 623 27.87 -14.44 39.11
C GLN A 623 28.72 -13.83 37.98
N GLN A 624 29.11 -14.62 36.98
CA GLN A 624 29.86 -14.14 35.82
C GLN A 624 29.03 -13.13 35.00
N THR A 625 27.75 -13.43 34.76
CA THR A 625 26.85 -12.53 34.03
C THR A 625 26.64 -11.20 34.78
N ILE A 626 26.38 -11.25 36.08
CA ILE A 626 26.22 -10.04 36.91
C ILE A 626 27.52 -9.24 36.92
N SER A 627 28.68 -9.90 37.03
CA SER A 627 29.98 -9.21 36.98
C SER A 627 30.21 -8.50 35.64
N SER A 628 29.78 -9.10 34.53
CA SER A 628 29.85 -8.48 33.21
C SER A 628 28.85 -7.32 33.05
N LEU A 629 27.69 -7.40 33.70
CA LEU A 629 26.64 -6.39 33.68
C LEU A 629 27.00 -5.15 34.50
N LEU A 630 27.76 -5.32 35.60
CA LEU A 630 28.20 -4.24 36.47
C LEU A 630 29.40 -3.46 35.90
N ARG A 631 30.25 -4.08 35.09
CA ARG A 631 31.24 -3.39 34.25
C ARG A 631 30.54 -2.63 33.14
#